data_AF-A0A8S0G1Z8-F1
#
_entry.id   AF-A0A8S0G1Z8-F1
#
_cell.length_a   1.000
_cell.length_b   1.000
_cell.length_c   1.000
_cell.angle_alpha   90.00
_cell.angle_beta   90.00
_cell.angle_gamma   90.00
#
_symmetry.space_group_name_H-M   'P 1'
#
loop_
_entity.id
_entity.type
_entity.pdbx_description
1 polymer ?
#
loop_
_entity_poly.entity_id
_entity_poly.type
_entity_poly.pdbx_seq_one_letter_code
_entity_poly.pdbx_strand_id
1 'polypeptide(L)'
;MVLNGDVVSTGDIVNAGEIRFDNQTTPDAALSRAVAKGDSPVTFHKLTTSNLTGQGGTINMRVRLDGSNTSDQLVINGGQATGKTWLAFTNVGNSNLGVATSGQGIRVVDAQNGATTEEGAFALSRPLQAGAFNYTLNRDSDEDWYLRSENAYRAEVPLLTQATSDTSMLTQAMDYDRILAGSRSHQTGVNGENNSVRLSIQGGHLGHDNNGGIARGATPESSGSYGFVRLEGDLLRTEVAGMSLTTGVYGAAGHSSVDVKDDDGSRAGTVRDDAGSLGGYLNLVHTSSGLWADIVAQGTRHSMKASSDNNDFRARGWGWLGSLETGLPFSYH
;
A
#
# COMPACT_ATOMS: atom_id res chain seq x y z
N MET A 1 31.12 -6.94 -16.77
CA MET A 1 32.08 -6.00 -16.14
C MET A 1 31.40 -5.31 -14.97
N VAL A 2 32.10 -5.13 -13.85
CA VAL A 2 31.60 -4.38 -12.68
C VAL A 2 32.46 -3.13 -12.54
N LEU A 3 31.81 -1.97 -12.42
CA LEU A 3 32.44 -0.68 -12.16
C LEU A 3 32.43 -0.45 -10.64
N ASN A 4 33.51 0.12 -10.11
CA ASN A 4 33.61 0.49 -8.69
C ASN A 4 33.85 2.00 -8.61
N GLY A 5 32.80 2.77 -8.86
CA GLY A 5 32.88 4.23 -8.98
C GLY A 5 32.74 4.73 -10.42
N ASP A 6 33.09 6.00 -10.61
CA ASP A 6 33.11 6.61 -11.93
C ASP A 6 34.27 6.05 -12.77
N VAL A 7 33.96 5.63 -13.99
CA VAL A 7 34.93 4.99 -14.89
C VAL A 7 34.92 5.67 -16.26
N VAL A 8 36.10 5.91 -16.81
CA VAL A 8 36.29 6.38 -18.18
C VAL A 8 36.87 5.24 -19.00
N SER A 9 36.15 4.79 -20.01
CA SER A 9 36.63 3.81 -20.98
C SER A 9 37.75 4.42 -21.82
N THR A 10 38.86 3.70 -21.97
CA THR A 10 40.01 4.12 -22.79
C THR A 10 39.87 3.75 -24.27
N GLY A 11 38.76 3.11 -24.64
CA GLY A 11 38.45 2.71 -26.02
C GLY A 11 36.96 2.54 -26.25
N ASP A 12 36.59 2.18 -27.47
CA ASP A 12 35.18 2.01 -27.86
C ASP A 12 34.54 0.83 -27.14
N ILE A 13 33.30 1.02 -26.65
CA ILE A 13 32.50 -0.07 -26.12
C ILE A 13 31.75 -0.73 -27.27
N VAL A 14 32.26 -1.86 -27.77
CA VAL A 14 31.57 -2.68 -28.76
C VAL A 14 30.96 -3.89 -28.03
N ASN A 15 29.63 -3.99 -28.07
CA ASN A 15 28.85 -4.97 -27.30
C ASN A 15 29.14 -4.92 -25.79
N ALA A 16 28.31 -4.17 -25.07
CA ALA A 16 28.43 -4.04 -23.62
C ALA A 16 28.38 -5.39 -22.84
N GLY A 17 27.90 -6.48 -23.46
CA GLY A 17 27.72 -7.75 -22.76
C GLY A 17 26.81 -7.56 -21.56
N GLU A 18 27.36 -7.66 -20.36
CA GLU A 18 26.70 -7.19 -19.13
C GLU A 18 27.63 -6.25 -18.35
N ILE A 19 27.21 -4.99 -18.14
CA ILE A 19 27.90 -4.01 -17.29
C ILE A 19 27.04 -3.75 -16.03
N ARG A 20 27.68 -3.56 -14.88
CA ARG A 20 27.04 -3.16 -13.61
C ARG A 20 27.85 -2.04 -12.95
N PHE A 21 27.19 -1.04 -12.37
CA PHE A 21 27.83 0.09 -11.70
C PHE A 21 28.34 -0.19 -10.28
N ASP A 22 28.06 -1.37 -9.71
CA ASP A 22 28.57 -1.82 -8.42
C ASP A 22 28.63 -3.34 -8.31
N ASN A 23 29.42 -3.83 -7.34
CA ASN A 23 29.27 -5.20 -6.86
C ASN A 23 27.96 -5.24 -6.08
N GLN A 24 26.92 -5.81 -6.69
CA GLN A 24 25.60 -5.97 -6.09
C GLN A 24 25.69 -6.92 -4.88
N THR A 25 26.33 -6.52 -3.79
CA THR A 25 26.36 -7.28 -2.54
C THR A 25 25.05 -7.05 -1.79
N THR A 26 23.96 -7.48 -2.41
CA THR A 26 22.89 -8.16 -1.70
C THR A 26 22.56 -9.42 -2.49
N PRO A 27 23.20 -10.57 -2.15
CA PRO A 27 22.85 -11.87 -2.72
C PRO A 27 21.38 -12.31 -2.51
N ASP A 28 20.54 -11.50 -1.86
CA ASP A 28 19.11 -11.77 -1.63
C ASP A 28 18.14 -10.96 -2.52
N ALA A 29 18.61 -10.05 -3.38
CA ALA A 29 17.70 -9.28 -4.23
C ALA A 29 17.13 -10.05 -5.43
N ALA A 30 17.62 -11.26 -5.71
CA ALA A 30 17.09 -12.12 -6.78
C ALA A 30 15.77 -12.83 -6.40
N LEU A 31 15.33 -12.81 -5.13
CA LEU A 31 14.05 -13.40 -4.71
C LEU A 31 13.30 -12.63 -3.62
N SER A 32 13.80 -11.49 -3.13
CA SER A 32 13.17 -10.82 -2.00
C SER A 32 12.33 -9.62 -2.42
N ARG A 33 11.01 -9.74 -2.28
CA ARG A 33 10.04 -8.63 -2.10
C ARG A 33 10.29 -7.88 -0.77
N ALA A 34 11.56 -7.71 -0.39
CA ALA A 34 11.98 -7.05 0.82
C ALA A 34 12.61 -5.71 0.46
N VAL A 35 11.92 -4.67 0.92
CA VAL A 35 12.43 -3.33 1.16
C VAL A 35 13.91 -3.40 1.57
N ALA A 36 14.78 -2.68 0.87
CA ALA A 36 16.10 -2.36 1.39
C ALA A 36 15.91 -1.55 2.68
N LYS A 37 15.93 -2.23 3.83
CA LYS A 37 15.84 -1.60 5.14
C LYS A 37 17.24 -1.11 5.50
N GLY A 38 17.55 0.13 5.13
CA GLY A 38 18.76 0.83 5.56
C GLY A 38 18.96 2.14 4.82
N ASP A 39 19.10 3.23 5.57
CA ASP A 39 19.63 4.53 5.11
C ASP A 39 21.12 4.44 4.73
N SER A 40 21.53 3.39 4.01
CA SER A 40 22.86 3.37 3.40
C SER A 40 22.84 4.38 2.24
N PRO A 41 23.72 5.40 2.25
CA PRO A 41 23.77 6.37 1.17
C PRO A 41 24.09 5.64 -0.14
N VAL A 42 23.11 5.56 -1.04
CA VAL A 42 23.33 5.03 -2.37
C VAL A 42 24.07 6.08 -3.17
N THR A 43 25.33 5.80 -3.50
CA THR A 43 26.15 6.64 -4.37
C THR A 43 25.93 6.23 -5.81
N PHE A 44 25.54 7.17 -6.66
CA PHE A 44 25.41 6.96 -8.10
C PHE A 44 26.74 7.22 -8.83
N HIS A 45 26.94 6.53 -9.94
CA HIS A 45 28.20 6.48 -10.66
C HIS A 45 28.04 6.75 -12.16
N LYS A 46 29.14 7.12 -12.82
CA LYS A 46 29.19 7.44 -14.26
C LYS A 46 30.12 6.52 -15.02
N LEU A 47 29.68 6.06 -16.19
CA LEU A 47 30.50 5.35 -17.16
C LEU A 47 30.67 6.26 -18.37
N THR A 48 31.86 6.77 -18.59
CA THR A 48 32.16 7.65 -19.72
C THR A 48 32.85 6.86 -20.83
N THR A 49 32.37 7.00 -22.06
CA THR A 49 33.02 6.45 -23.26
C THR A 49 32.95 7.46 -24.40
N SER A 50 33.86 7.36 -25.37
CA SER A 50 33.77 8.15 -26.59
C SER A 50 32.77 7.56 -27.57
N ASN A 51 32.89 6.27 -27.90
CA ASN A 51 31.92 5.57 -28.74
C ASN A 51 31.32 4.35 -28.04
N LEU A 52 30.07 4.05 -28.39
CA LEU A 52 29.38 2.83 -28.00
C LEU A 52 28.67 2.24 -29.21
N THR A 53 28.94 0.97 -29.51
CA THR A 53 28.21 0.21 -30.53
C THR A 53 27.48 -0.95 -29.88
N GLY A 54 26.16 -0.80 -29.76
CA GLY A 54 25.27 -1.76 -29.14
C GLY A 54 24.99 -2.96 -30.03
N GLN A 55 25.18 -4.18 -29.48
CA GLN A 55 24.87 -5.45 -30.14
C GLN A 55 23.98 -6.34 -29.25
N GLY A 56 23.06 -5.71 -28.49
CA GLY A 56 22.13 -6.40 -27.59
C GLY A 56 22.65 -6.66 -26.17
N GLY A 57 23.78 -6.08 -25.79
CA GLY A 57 24.27 -6.10 -24.40
C GLY A 57 23.39 -5.28 -23.45
N THR A 58 23.54 -5.52 -22.14
CA THR A 58 22.79 -4.85 -21.07
C THR A 58 23.70 -4.06 -20.12
N ILE A 59 23.29 -2.85 -19.78
CA ILE A 59 23.90 -2.04 -18.72
C ILE A 59 22.91 -1.96 -17.56
N ASN A 60 23.31 -2.47 -16.40
CA ASN A 60 22.52 -2.44 -15.16
C ASN A 60 22.86 -1.19 -14.37
N MET A 61 21.85 -0.36 -14.13
CA MET A 61 21.92 0.99 -13.56
C MET A 61 20.96 1.09 -12.37
N ARG A 62 21.25 1.97 -11.42
CA ARG A 62 20.35 2.31 -10.31
C ARG A 62 19.70 3.66 -10.56
N VAL A 63 18.48 3.82 -10.05
CA VAL A 63 17.72 5.06 -10.16
C VAL A 63 16.89 5.28 -8.90
N ARG A 64 16.66 6.54 -8.51
CA ARG A 64 15.61 6.89 -7.54
C ARG A 64 14.39 7.43 -8.26
N LEU A 65 13.26 6.77 -8.03
CA LEU A 65 11.96 7.17 -8.56
C LEU A 65 11.14 7.97 -7.51
N ASP A 66 11.83 8.70 -6.64
CA ASP A 66 11.26 9.46 -5.51
C ASP A 66 11.19 10.98 -5.77
N GLY A 67 11.46 11.41 -7.01
CA GLY A 67 11.50 12.83 -7.40
C GLY A 67 12.85 13.52 -7.20
N SER A 68 13.87 12.82 -6.68
CA SER A 68 15.23 13.37 -6.55
C SER A 68 16.00 13.51 -7.87
N ASN A 69 15.51 12.90 -8.94
CA ASN A 69 16.14 12.87 -10.27
C ASN A 69 17.59 12.34 -10.26
N THR A 70 17.89 11.37 -9.39
CA THR A 70 19.23 10.76 -9.26
C THR A 70 19.29 9.37 -9.89
N SER A 71 20.36 9.09 -10.62
CA SER A 71 20.61 7.79 -11.27
C SER A 71 22.09 7.57 -11.59
N ASP A 72 22.48 6.32 -11.83
CA ASP A 72 23.74 6.01 -12.52
C ASP A 72 23.64 6.50 -13.98
N GLN A 73 24.73 6.98 -14.56
CA GLN A 73 24.72 7.61 -15.88
C GLN A 73 25.74 6.99 -16.84
N LEU A 74 25.32 6.81 -18.09
CA LEU A 74 26.21 6.55 -19.21
C LEU A 74 26.53 7.89 -19.88
N VAL A 75 27.80 8.27 -19.97
CA VAL A 75 28.25 9.49 -20.63
C VAL A 75 28.88 9.15 -21.97
N ILE A 76 28.36 9.71 -23.06
CA ILE A 76 28.97 9.63 -24.39
C ILE A 76 29.69 10.94 -24.65
N ASN A 77 31.01 10.91 -24.82
CA ASN A 77 31.84 12.12 -24.84
C ASN A 77 32.57 12.29 -26.17
N GLY A 78 32.06 13.19 -27.02
CA GLY A 78 32.65 13.58 -28.31
C GLY A 78 32.53 12.57 -29.46
N GLY A 79 31.95 11.39 -29.22
CA GLY A 79 31.76 10.34 -30.23
C GLY A 79 30.29 9.95 -30.42
N GLN A 80 30.03 8.68 -30.74
CA GLN A 80 28.70 8.22 -31.12
C GLN A 80 28.21 7.01 -30.34
N ALA A 81 26.91 6.98 -30.04
CA ALA A 81 26.22 5.77 -29.60
C ALA A 81 25.32 5.24 -30.72
N THR A 82 25.60 4.03 -31.20
CA THR A 82 24.92 3.39 -32.33
C THR A 82 24.48 1.97 -32.01
N GLY A 83 23.62 1.38 -32.84
CA GLY A 83 23.16 0.00 -32.66
C GLY A 83 22.08 -0.13 -31.59
N LYS A 84 22.12 -1.17 -30.75
CA LYS A 84 21.15 -1.35 -29.66
C LYS A 84 21.77 -1.87 -28.37
N THR A 85 21.56 -1.15 -27.28
CA THR A 85 21.95 -1.52 -25.92
C THR A 85 20.74 -1.47 -25.00
N TRP A 86 20.58 -2.50 -24.17
CA TRP A 86 19.52 -2.54 -23.18
C TRP A 86 19.95 -1.86 -21.89
N LEU A 87 19.11 -0.98 -21.36
CA LEU A 87 19.28 -0.38 -20.04
C LEU A 87 18.36 -1.09 -19.04
N ALA A 88 18.94 -1.60 -17.96
CA ALA A 88 18.21 -2.24 -16.87
C ALA A 88 18.30 -1.38 -15.63
N PHE A 89 17.16 -0.98 -15.08
CA PHE A 89 17.09 -0.10 -13.92
C PHE A 89 16.63 -0.84 -12.67
N THR A 90 17.32 -0.61 -11.57
CA THR A 90 16.90 -1.01 -10.22
C THR A 90 16.52 0.24 -9.44
N ASN A 91 15.26 0.33 -8.99
CA ASN A 91 14.84 1.40 -8.08
C ASN A 91 15.44 1.18 -6.69
N VAL A 92 16.17 2.17 -6.19
CA VAL A 92 16.85 2.12 -4.88
C VAL A 92 16.26 3.09 -3.85
N GLY A 93 15.09 3.68 -4.15
CA GLY A 93 14.34 4.53 -3.23
C GLY A 93 13.64 3.74 -2.11
N ASN A 94 13.44 4.37 -0.95
CA ASN A 94 12.74 3.78 0.21
C ASN A 94 11.23 3.65 0.01
N SER A 95 10.70 4.34 -0.98
CA SER A 95 9.29 4.47 -1.28
C SER A 95 9.06 3.92 -2.68
N ASN A 96 8.55 2.69 -2.78
CA ASN A 96 8.10 2.11 -4.06
C ASN A 96 6.87 2.83 -4.64
N LEU A 97 6.53 4.03 -4.13
CA LEU A 97 5.38 4.83 -4.54
C LEU A 97 5.56 5.44 -5.95
N GLY A 98 6.80 5.69 -6.38
CA GLY A 98 7.06 6.41 -7.62
C GLY A 98 6.58 7.87 -7.56
N VAL A 99 7.17 8.74 -8.37
CA VAL A 99 6.80 10.15 -8.47
C VAL A 99 6.80 10.59 -9.93
N ALA A 100 5.83 11.42 -10.31
CA ALA A 100 5.80 12.06 -11.63
C ALA A 100 7.11 12.81 -11.89
N THR A 101 7.74 12.57 -13.03
CA THR A 101 8.92 13.32 -13.44
C THR A 101 8.54 14.72 -13.87
N SER A 102 9.28 15.72 -13.42
CA SER A 102 9.15 17.11 -13.87
C SER A 102 10.29 17.49 -14.83
N GLY A 103 10.10 18.55 -15.62
CA GLY A 103 11.10 19.01 -16.58
C GLY A 103 11.43 17.95 -17.65
N GLN A 104 12.72 17.77 -17.94
CA GLN A 104 13.19 16.78 -18.93
C GLN A 104 13.15 15.33 -18.41
N GLY A 105 12.95 15.10 -17.12
CA GLY A 105 12.98 13.77 -16.49
C GLY A 105 14.32 13.43 -15.85
N ILE A 106 14.54 12.14 -15.59
CA ILE A 106 15.75 11.63 -14.93
C ILE A 106 16.77 11.26 -16.00
N ARG A 107 17.85 12.03 -16.13
CA ARG A 107 18.87 11.77 -17.15
C ARG A 107 19.69 10.53 -16.84
N VAL A 108 19.70 9.59 -17.78
CA VAL A 108 20.41 8.30 -17.68
C VAL A 108 21.49 8.14 -18.75
N VAL A 109 21.37 8.84 -19.88
CA VAL A 109 22.46 9.00 -20.86
C VAL A 109 22.74 10.49 -21.05
N ASP A 110 24.01 10.86 -20.99
CA ASP A 110 24.52 12.24 -21.03
C ASP A 110 25.50 12.35 -22.23
N ALA A 111 25.03 12.95 -23.33
CA ALA A 111 25.78 13.20 -24.54
C ALA A 111 26.51 14.55 -24.43
N GLN A 112 27.84 14.49 -24.42
CA GLN A 112 28.70 15.64 -24.17
C GLN A 112 29.63 15.92 -25.34
N ASN A 113 30.09 17.17 -25.44
CA ASN A 113 31.15 17.61 -26.36
C ASN A 113 30.87 17.24 -27.84
N GLY A 114 29.61 17.39 -28.27
CA GLY A 114 29.21 17.09 -29.65
C GLY A 114 28.96 15.61 -29.93
N ALA A 115 28.80 14.80 -28.88
CA ALA A 115 28.38 13.41 -29.03
C ALA A 115 27.01 13.30 -29.69
N THR A 116 26.79 12.19 -30.40
CA THR A 116 25.49 11.86 -31.04
C THR A 116 25.01 10.48 -30.61
N THR A 117 23.71 10.29 -30.47
CA THR A 117 23.09 9.02 -30.12
C THR A 117 22.01 8.68 -31.16
N GLU A 118 22.04 7.47 -31.72
CA GLU A 118 20.98 7.03 -32.64
C GLU A 118 19.65 6.81 -31.89
N GLU A 119 18.51 7.07 -32.53
CA GLU A 119 17.17 6.87 -31.93
C GLU A 119 16.91 5.45 -31.43
N GLY A 120 17.62 4.44 -31.97
CA GLY A 120 17.55 3.04 -31.54
C GLY A 120 18.67 2.59 -30.59
N ALA A 121 19.62 3.47 -30.26
CA ALA A 121 20.84 3.13 -29.51
C ALA A 121 20.56 2.51 -28.14
N PHE A 122 19.46 2.94 -27.49
CA PHE A 122 19.09 2.51 -26.15
C PHE A 122 17.62 2.12 -26.06
N ALA A 123 17.34 1.08 -25.27
CA ALA A 123 15.98 0.66 -24.94
C ALA A 123 15.93 0.07 -23.53
N LEU A 124 14.76 0.12 -22.89
CA LEU A 124 14.56 -0.56 -21.61
C LEU A 124 14.61 -2.07 -21.78
N SER A 125 15.42 -2.75 -20.98
CA SER A 125 15.49 -4.22 -20.94
C SER A 125 14.18 -4.87 -20.46
N ARG A 126 13.43 -4.15 -19.63
CA ARG A 126 12.15 -4.55 -19.04
C ARG A 126 11.35 -3.29 -18.69
N PRO A 127 10.01 -3.39 -18.56
CA PRO A 127 9.20 -2.27 -18.07
C PRO A 127 9.72 -1.75 -16.72
N LEU A 128 9.83 -0.43 -16.58
CA LEU A 128 10.24 0.24 -15.35
C LEU A 128 9.03 0.93 -14.72
N GLN A 129 8.66 0.50 -13.51
CA GLN A 129 7.46 0.97 -12.82
C GLN A 129 7.76 1.24 -11.35
N ALA A 130 7.13 2.27 -10.80
CA ALA A 130 7.06 2.50 -9.36
C ALA A 130 5.70 3.11 -9.00
N GLY A 131 4.99 2.45 -8.08
CA GLY A 131 3.62 2.74 -7.67
C GLY A 131 2.69 3.03 -8.84
N ALA A 132 2.36 4.31 -9.01
CA ALA A 132 1.40 4.81 -10.00
C ALA A 132 1.98 5.06 -11.40
N PHE A 133 3.30 5.05 -11.54
CA PHE A 133 3.99 5.62 -12.70
C PHE A 133 4.71 4.55 -13.51
N ASN A 134 4.43 4.53 -14.81
CA ASN A 134 5.28 3.87 -15.80
C ASN A 134 6.36 4.85 -16.25
N TYR A 135 7.60 4.40 -16.28
CA TYR A 135 8.72 5.19 -16.77
C TYR A 135 9.14 4.67 -18.15
N THR A 136 9.06 5.56 -19.13
CA THR A 136 9.59 5.33 -20.47
C THR A 136 10.96 5.96 -20.61
N LEU A 137 11.77 5.36 -21.49
CA LEU A 137 13.05 5.90 -21.88
C LEU A 137 12.86 6.74 -23.15
N ASN A 138 13.19 8.02 -23.07
CA ASN A 138 12.96 8.99 -24.13
C ASN A 138 14.27 9.69 -24.49
N ARG A 139 14.55 9.78 -25.79
CA ARG A 139 15.63 10.58 -26.35
C ARG A 139 15.12 11.99 -26.64
N ASP A 140 15.91 13.00 -26.32
CA ASP A 140 15.63 14.39 -26.66
C ASP A 140 16.47 14.87 -27.86
N SER A 141 16.20 16.10 -28.29
CA SER A 141 16.93 16.77 -29.38
C SER A 141 18.37 17.14 -29.01
N ASP A 142 18.72 17.11 -27.73
CA ASP A 142 20.06 17.35 -27.19
C ASP A 142 20.94 16.07 -27.18
N GLU A 143 20.45 14.97 -27.77
CA GLU A 143 21.11 13.65 -27.82
C GLU A 143 21.14 12.91 -26.48
N ASP A 144 20.67 13.53 -25.39
CA ASP A 144 20.52 12.94 -24.06
C ASP A 144 19.32 11.99 -24.02
N TRP A 145 19.36 11.05 -23.06
CA TRP A 145 18.25 10.15 -22.79
C TRP A 145 17.79 10.26 -21.34
N TYR A 146 16.48 10.32 -21.19
CA TYR A 146 15.80 10.56 -19.93
C TYR A 146 14.79 9.45 -19.66
N LEU A 147 14.70 9.04 -18.41
CA LEU A 147 13.50 8.37 -17.91
C LEU A 147 12.44 9.42 -17.62
N ARG A 148 11.28 9.28 -18.25
CA ARG A 148 10.10 10.11 -18.01
C ARG A 148 8.97 9.24 -17.53
N SER A 149 8.27 9.69 -16.51
CA SER A 149 6.95 9.13 -16.25
C SER A 149 6.06 9.51 -17.43
N GLU A 150 5.40 8.53 -18.06
CA GLU A 150 4.42 8.87 -19.09
C GLU A 150 3.36 9.78 -18.49
N ASN A 151 3.07 10.89 -19.17
CA ASN A 151 1.93 11.76 -18.85
C ASN A 151 0.61 11.14 -19.34
N ALA A 152 0.54 9.81 -19.37
CA ALA A 152 -0.73 9.14 -19.23
C ALA A 152 -1.22 9.46 -17.82
N TYR A 153 -1.90 10.60 -17.69
CA TYR A 153 -3.13 10.63 -16.93
C TYR A 153 -3.95 9.44 -17.45
N ARG A 154 -3.79 8.27 -16.82
CA ARG A 154 -4.94 7.41 -16.70
C ARG A 154 -5.95 8.25 -15.93
N ALA A 155 -7.10 8.50 -16.53
CA ALA A 155 -8.33 8.77 -15.79
C ALA A 155 -8.74 7.56 -14.92
N GLU A 156 -7.86 6.59 -14.73
CA GLU A 156 -8.02 5.40 -13.92
C GLU A 156 -6.79 5.21 -13.02
N VAL A 157 -6.94 5.60 -11.75
CA VAL A 157 -6.78 4.63 -10.66
C VAL A 157 -5.32 4.22 -10.30
N PRO A 158 -4.44 5.16 -9.87
CA PRO A 158 -3.60 4.86 -8.68
C PRO A 158 -3.71 5.85 -7.50
N LEU A 159 -3.79 7.16 -7.74
CA LEU A 159 -4.03 8.13 -6.65
C LEU A 159 -5.48 8.05 -6.18
N LEU A 160 -6.41 7.87 -7.13
CA LEU A 160 -7.81 7.60 -6.83
C LEU A 160 -7.95 6.23 -6.19
N THR A 161 -7.36 5.13 -6.69
CA THR A 161 -7.43 3.81 -6.02
C THR A 161 -6.71 3.76 -4.71
N GLN A 162 -5.58 4.44 -4.52
CA GLN A 162 -4.89 4.43 -3.24
C GLN A 162 -5.70 5.22 -2.23
N ALA A 163 -6.21 6.41 -2.57
CA ALA A 163 -7.12 7.15 -1.70
C ALA A 163 -8.44 6.39 -1.46
N THR A 164 -8.97 5.71 -2.49
CA THR A 164 -10.15 4.84 -2.45
C THR A 164 -9.91 3.60 -1.62
N SER A 165 -8.75 2.97 -1.74
CA SER A 165 -8.36 1.81 -0.96
C SER A 165 -8.09 2.23 0.47
N ASP A 166 -7.45 3.38 0.71
CA ASP A 166 -7.16 3.87 2.05
C ASP A 166 -8.44 4.27 2.77
N THR A 167 -9.31 5.05 2.13
CA THR A 167 -10.63 5.39 2.68
C THR A 167 -11.50 4.16 2.87
N SER A 168 -11.56 3.24 1.90
CA SER A 168 -12.34 2.00 2.05
C SER A 168 -11.74 1.05 3.08
N MET A 169 -10.41 0.99 3.24
CA MET A 169 -9.74 0.22 4.31
C MET A 169 -10.08 0.80 5.68
N LEU A 170 -10.03 2.12 5.84
CA LEU A 170 -10.43 2.77 7.09
C LEU A 170 -11.92 2.54 7.39
N THR A 171 -12.80 2.72 6.40
CA THR A 171 -14.24 2.45 6.54
C THR A 171 -14.50 0.99 6.91
N GLN A 172 -13.83 0.04 6.26
CA GLN A 172 -13.98 -1.38 6.56
C GLN A 172 -13.49 -1.75 7.96
N ALA A 173 -12.36 -1.18 8.43
CA ALA A 173 -11.93 -1.36 9.82
C ALA A 173 -12.97 -0.81 10.81
N MET A 174 -13.47 0.39 10.54
CA MET A 174 -14.49 1.03 11.40
C MET A 174 -15.80 0.24 11.41
N ASP A 175 -16.25 -0.28 10.27
CA ASP A 175 -17.43 -1.12 10.18
C ASP A 175 -17.27 -2.41 10.97
N TYR A 176 -16.13 -3.10 10.80
CA TYR A 176 -15.83 -4.30 11.58
C TYR A 176 -15.86 -4.00 13.09
N ASP A 177 -15.15 -2.96 13.53
CA ASP A 177 -15.08 -2.58 14.94
C ASP A 177 -16.47 -2.22 15.51
N ARG A 178 -17.26 -1.45 14.76
CA ARG A 178 -18.60 -1.03 15.15
C ARG A 178 -19.58 -2.20 15.21
N ILE A 179 -19.56 -3.08 14.22
CA ILE A 179 -20.45 -4.25 14.18
C ILE A 179 -20.10 -5.21 15.32
N LEU A 180 -18.81 -5.45 15.54
CA LEU A 180 -18.35 -6.30 16.64
C LEU A 180 -18.82 -5.77 17.99
N ALA A 181 -18.66 -4.46 18.25
CA ALA A 181 -19.12 -3.83 19.48
C ALA A 181 -20.66 -3.81 19.61
N GLY A 182 -21.37 -3.52 18.52
CA GLY A 182 -22.84 -3.43 18.48
C GLY A 182 -23.57 -4.78 18.62
N SER A 183 -22.89 -5.91 18.41
CA SER A 183 -23.45 -7.25 18.59
C SER A 183 -23.96 -7.55 20.02
N ARG A 184 -23.70 -6.65 20.98
CA ARG A 184 -24.11 -6.77 22.39
C ARG A 184 -25.51 -6.30 22.72
N SER A 185 -26.05 -5.32 22.01
CA SER A 185 -27.41 -4.81 22.29
C SER A 185 -28.50 -5.87 22.05
N HIS A 186 -28.18 -6.93 21.29
CA HIS A 186 -29.05 -8.10 21.08
C HIS A 186 -28.96 -9.18 22.18
N GLN A 187 -28.08 -9.02 23.18
CA GLN A 187 -27.81 -10.06 24.18
C GLN A 187 -28.75 -9.93 25.40
N THR A 188 -30.05 -10.14 25.18
CA THR A 188 -31.00 -10.38 26.28
C THR A 188 -31.21 -11.88 26.46
N GLY A 189 -30.93 -12.39 27.67
CA GLY A 189 -31.36 -13.72 28.09
C GLY A 189 -30.31 -14.83 28.04
N VAL A 190 -29.34 -14.80 28.95
CA VAL A 190 -28.81 -16.05 29.52
C VAL A 190 -29.14 -16.01 31.01
N ASN A 191 -30.28 -16.60 31.35
CA ASN A 191 -30.67 -16.85 32.75
C ASN A 191 -29.73 -17.91 33.32
N GLY A 192 -28.77 -17.49 34.13
CA GLY A 192 -27.92 -18.36 34.92
C GLY A 192 -27.33 -17.57 36.08
N GLU A 193 -27.43 -18.10 37.29
CA GLU A 193 -26.97 -17.50 38.54
C GLU A 193 -25.43 -17.39 38.65
N ASN A 194 -24.69 -17.61 37.56
CA ASN A 194 -23.22 -17.74 37.51
C ASN A 194 -22.57 -16.93 36.37
N ASN A 195 -21.26 -16.69 36.49
CA ASN A 195 -20.41 -16.19 35.39
C ASN A 195 -20.63 -17.06 34.14
N SER A 196 -20.99 -16.43 33.03
CA SER A 196 -21.29 -17.14 31.80
C SER A 196 -20.17 -16.98 30.76
N VAL A 197 -19.98 -18.00 29.93
CA VAL A 197 -19.12 -17.97 28.75
C VAL A 197 -20.01 -18.12 27.53
N ARG A 198 -19.81 -17.27 26.52
CA ARG A 198 -20.66 -17.23 25.33
C ARG A 198 -19.79 -17.20 24.07
N LEU A 199 -20.18 -18.00 23.08
CA LEU A 199 -19.60 -18.03 21.75
C LEU A 199 -20.65 -17.49 20.77
N SER A 200 -20.28 -16.52 19.94
CA SER A 200 -21.12 -16.03 18.85
C SER A 200 -20.39 -16.06 17.52
N ILE A 201 -21.17 -16.28 16.46
CA ILE A 201 -20.72 -16.23 15.07
C ILE A 201 -21.67 -15.28 14.35
N GLN A 202 -21.12 -14.32 13.62
CA GLN A 202 -21.90 -13.36 12.86
C GLN A 202 -21.29 -13.20 11.47
N GLY A 203 -22.15 -12.94 10.48
CA GLY A 203 -21.73 -12.53 9.15
C GLY A 203 -22.84 -11.75 8.47
N GLY A 204 -22.47 -11.00 7.44
CA GLY A 204 -23.40 -10.14 6.73
C GLY A 204 -22.78 -9.49 5.51
N HIS A 205 -23.52 -8.56 4.92
CA HIS A 205 -23.10 -7.77 3.77
C HIS A 205 -22.75 -6.34 4.19
N LEU A 206 -21.76 -5.76 3.51
CA LEU A 206 -21.37 -4.36 3.65
C LEU A 206 -21.56 -3.70 2.29
N GLY A 207 -22.08 -2.48 2.29
CA GLY A 207 -22.33 -1.73 1.07
C GLY A 207 -22.26 -0.24 1.34
N HIS A 208 -21.58 0.50 0.47
CA HIS A 208 -21.59 1.96 0.44
C HIS A 208 -21.91 2.41 -0.98
N ASP A 209 -22.92 3.27 -1.11
CA ASP A 209 -23.30 3.90 -2.37
C ASP A 209 -22.50 5.21 -2.56
N ASN A 210 -22.12 5.54 -3.81
CA ASN A 210 -21.39 6.78 -4.12
C ASN A 210 -22.32 8.00 -3.97
N ASN A 211 -21.84 9.06 -3.31
CA ASN A 211 -22.59 10.31 -3.13
C ASN A 211 -21.83 11.59 -3.52
N GLY A 212 -20.86 11.54 -4.46
CA GLY A 212 -20.26 12.77 -4.99
C GLY A 212 -18.89 12.69 -5.66
N GLY A 213 -18.35 11.50 -5.91
CA GLY A 213 -17.05 11.30 -6.53
C GLY A 213 -15.87 11.43 -5.56
N ILE A 214 -14.83 10.62 -5.78
CA ILE A 214 -13.68 10.49 -4.87
C ILE A 214 -12.86 11.80 -4.81
N ALA A 215 -12.92 12.62 -5.87
CA ALA A 215 -12.31 13.96 -5.93
C ALA A 215 -12.81 14.93 -4.85
N ARG A 216 -13.94 14.62 -4.17
CA ARG A 216 -14.49 15.39 -3.05
C ARG A 216 -14.24 14.75 -1.68
N GLY A 217 -13.45 13.67 -1.61
CA GLY A 217 -13.14 12.95 -0.36
C GLY A 217 -14.24 12.01 0.12
N ALA A 218 -15.16 11.59 -0.76
CA ALA A 218 -16.23 10.66 -0.45
C ALA A 218 -15.76 9.20 -0.44
N THR A 219 -16.43 8.34 0.34
CA THR A 219 -16.19 6.89 0.32
C THR A 219 -16.63 6.33 -1.05
N PRO A 220 -15.75 5.57 -1.74
CA PRO A 220 -16.05 4.94 -3.02
C PRO A 220 -17.22 3.96 -2.93
N GLU A 221 -17.90 3.73 -4.06
CA GLU A 221 -18.89 2.67 -4.12
C GLU A 221 -18.23 1.32 -3.84
N SER A 222 -18.75 0.61 -2.85
CA SER A 222 -18.18 -0.66 -2.42
C SER A 222 -19.26 -1.62 -1.97
N SER A 223 -19.06 -2.90 -2.23
CA SER A 223 -19.98 -3.95 -1.78
C SER A 223 -19.22 -5.21 -1.45
N GLY A 224 -19.62 -5.91 -0.39
CA GLY A 224 -18.89 -7.05 0.09
C GLY A 224 -19.58 -7.79 1.21
N SER A 225 -18.79 -8.61 1.90
CA SER A 225 -19.25 -9.41 3.03
C SER A 225 -18.21 -9.44 4.13
N TYR A 226 -18.69 -9.65 5.35
CA TYR A 226 -17.86 -9.88 6.52
C TYR A 226 -18.36 -11.09 7.29
N GLY A 227 -17.47 -11.67 8.10
CA GLY A 227 -17.82 -12.65 9.10
C GLY A 227 -16.81 -12.68 10.24
N PHE A 228 -17.27 -13.00 11.44
CA PHE A 228 -16.40 -13.15 12.61
C PHE A 228 -16.93 -14.15 13.62
N VAL A 229 -16.01 -14.64 14.44
CA VAL A 229 -16.26 -15.45 15.63
C VAL A 229 -15.82 -14.66 16.84
N ARG A 230 -16.64 -14.66 17.89
CA ARG A 230 -16.39 -13.96 19.14
C ARG A 230 -16.63 -14.88 20.32
N LEU A 231 -15.69 -14.87 21.26
CA LEU A 231 -15.79 -15.58 22.53
C LEU A 231 -15.73 -14.57 23.68
N GLU A 232 -16.70 -14.62 24.57
CA GLU A 232 -16.83 -13.71 25.72
C GLU A 232 -17.04 -14.47 27.02
N GLY A 233 -16.59 -13.89 28.12
CA GLY A 233 -16.75 -14.44 29.46
C GLY A 233 -16.97 -13.35 30.50
N ASP A 234 -17.97 -13.56 31.36
CA ASP A 234 -18.19 -12.71 32.53
C ASP A 234 -17.11 -13.00 33.59
N LEU A 235 -16.48 -11.95 34.09
CA LEU A 235 -15.46 -12.05 35.14
C LEU A 235 -16.06 -11.85 36.53
N LEU A 236 -16.96 -10.87 36.66
CA LEU A 236 -17.60 -10.53 37.93
C LEU A 236 -19.03 -10.05 37.71
N ARG A 237 -19.93 -10.52 38.58
CA ARG A 237 -21.25 -9.95 38.78
C ARG A 237 -21.46 -9.63 40.26
N THR A 238 -21.93 -8.43 40.56
CA THR A 238 -22.17 -7.98 41.94
C THR A 238 -23.31 -6.97 41.98
N GLU A 239 -23.95 -6.82 43.13
CA GLU A 239 -24.95 -5.78 43.37
C GLU A 239 -24.41 -4.77 44.38
N VAL A 240 -24.41 -3.49 43.99
CA VAL A 240 -23.91 -2.40 44.83
C VAL A 240 -24.88 -1.23 44.75
N ALA A 241 -25.37 -0.77 45.90
CA ALA A 241 -26.24 0.41 46.02
C ALA A 241 -27.47 0.41 45.07
N GLY A 242 -28.12 -0.75 44.90
CA GLY A 242 -29.28 -0.91 44.00
C GLY A 242 -28.94 -1.03 42.52
N MET A 243 -27.66 -1.18 42.17
CA MET A 243 -27.20 -1.44 40.82
C MET A 243 -26.69 -2.88 40.71
N SER A 244 -27.18 -3.62 39.72
CA SER A 244 -26.56 -4.86 39.25
C SER A 244 -25.43 -4.53 38.29
N LEU A 245 -24.21 -4.93 38.63
CA LEU A 245 -23.00 -4.73 37.86
C LEU A 245 -22.54 -6.06 37.26
N THR A 246 -22.26 -6.10 35.97
CA THR A 246 -21.59 -7.23 35.32
C THR A 246 -20.41 -6.72 34.52
N THR A 247 -19.23 -7.31 34.70
CA THR A 247 -18.04 -7.01 33.90
C THR A 247 -17.44 -8.27 33.31
N GLY A 248 -16.82 -8.16 32.15
CA GLY A 248 -16.13 -9.26 31.54
C GLY A 248 -15.21 -8.85 30.40
N VAL A 249 -14.72 -9.86 29.69
CA VAL A 249 -13.80 -9.70 28.56
C VAL A 249 -14.26 -10.54 27.38
N TYR A 250 -13.77 -10.19 26.19
CA TYR A 250 -13.99 -10.96 24.98
C TYR A 250 -12.81 -10.87 24.03
N GLY A 251 -12.65 -11.91 23.22
CA GLY A 251 -11.77 -11.93 22.05
C GLY A 251 -12.57 -12.26 20.79
N ALA A 252 -12.14 -11.72 19.65
CA ALA A 252 -12.76 -12.00 18.37
C ALA A 252 -11.73 -12.12 17.25
N ALA A 253 -12.08 -12.90 16.23
CA ALA A 253 -11.35 -12.97 14.98
C ALA A 253 -12.35 -12.90 13.82
N GLY A 254 -12.04 -12.08 12.82
CA GLY A 254 -12.92 -11.88 11.69
C GLY A 254 -12.19 -11.65 10.38
N HIS A 255 -12.96 -11.78 9.31
CA HIS A 255 -12.52 -11.58 7.94
C HIS A 255 -13.57 -10.77 7.18
N SER A 256 -13.11 -9.85 6.33
CA SER A 256 -13.96 -9.15 5.38
C SER A 256 -13.33 -9.13 3.99
N SER A 257 -14.19 -9.11 2.96
CA SER A 257 -13.80 -8.96 1.57
C SER A 257 -14.81 -8.05 0.88
N VAL A 258 -14.31 -6.97 0.30
CA VAL A 258 -15.11 -5.91 -0.32
C VAL A 258 -14.57 -5.62 -1.70
N ASP A 259 -15.45 -5.68 -2.70
CA ASP A 259 -15.16 -5.22 -4.05
C ASP A 259 -15.46 -3.72 -4.15
N VAL A 260 -14.53 -3.00 -4.75
CA VAL A 260 -14.53 -1.54 -4.84
C VAL A 260 -14.64 -1.15 -6.30
N LYS A 261 -15.50 -0.17 -6.60
CA LYS A 261 -15.72 0.35 -7.95
C LYS A 261 -15.13 1.75 -8.11
N ASP A 262 -14.78 2.11 -9.33
CA ASP A 262 -14.35 3.46 -9.70
C ASP A 262 -15.57 4.38 -9.95
N ASP A 263 -15.33 5.68 -10.09
CA ASP A 263 -16.37 6.70 -10.30
C ASP A 263 -17.16 6.50 -11.62
N ASP A 264 -16.61 5.76 -12.59
CA ASP A 264 -17.27 5.36 -13.84
C ASP A 264 -18.08 4.05 -13.72
N GLY A 265 -18.07 3.42 -12.54
CA GLY A 265 -18.76 2.17 -12.24
C GLY A 265 -17.96 0.91 -12.61
N SER A 266 -16.75 1.04 -13.15
CA SER A 266 -15.85 -0.08 -13.45
C SER A 266 -15.25 -0.68 -12.17
N ARG A 267 -14.74 -1.92 -12.24
CA ARG A 267 -14.14 -2.61 -11.08
C ARG A 267 -12.75 -2.02 -10.80
N ALA A 268 -12.58 -1.36 -9.66
CA ALA A 268 -11.29 -0.79 -9.25
C ALA A 268 -10.40 -1.79 -8.51
N GLY A 269 -10.99 -2.74 -7.75
CA GLY A 269 -10.25 -3.77 -7.05
C GLY A 269 -11.01 -4.46 -5.93
N THR A 270 -10.31 -5.25 -5.13
CA THR A 270 -10.83 -5.91 -3.92
C THR A 270 -9.95 -5.57 -2.72
N VAL A 271 -10.59 -5.20 -1.62
CA VAL A 271 -9.97 -5.04 -0.31
C VAL A 271 -10.37 -6.23 0.56
N ARG A 272 -9.39 -6.83 1.23
CA ARG A 272 -9.60 -7.88 2.23
C ARG A 272 -8.99 -7.44 3.54
N ASP A 273 -9.66 -7.74 4.65
CA ASP A 273 -9.14 -7.50 6.00
C ASP A 273 -9.26 -8.76 6.86
N ASP A 274 -8.16 -9.11 7.53
CA ASP A 274 -8.11 -10.09 8.60
C ASP A 274 -7.91 -9.34 9.92
N ALA A 275 -8.90 -9.44 10.83
CA ALA A 275 -8.93 -8.68 12.06
C ALA A 275 -8.93 -9.58 13.30
N GLY A 276 -8.16 -9.18 14.31
CA GLY A 276 -8.14 -9.81 15.63
C GLY A 276 -8.35 -8.77 16.74
N SER A 277 -9.36 -8.99 17.58
CA SER A 277 -9.80 -8.02 18.59
C SER A 277 -9.75 -8.58 20.00
N LEU A 278 -9.47 -7.69 20.96
CA LEU A 278 -9.61 -7.94 22.38
C LEU A 278 -10.35 -6.75 23.00
N GLY A 279 -11.35 -7.04 23.83
CA GLY A 279 -12.14 -6.00 24.48
C GLY A 279 -12.63 -6.39 25.88
N GLY A 280 -13.02 -5.36 26.62
CA GLY A 280 -13.63 -5.44 27.94
C GLY A 280 -14.96 -4.71 27.97
N TYR A 281 -15.79 -5.06 28.95
CA TYR A 281 -17.12 -4.49 29.08
C TYR A 281 -17.59 -4.31 30.53
N LEU A 282 -18.56 -3.42 30.69
CA LEU A 282 -19.24 -3.14 31.94
C LEU A 282 -20.72 -2.85 31.70
N ASN A 283 -21.58 -3.70 32.25
CA ASN A 283 -23.03 -3.55 32.19
C ASN A 283 -23.53 -3.16 33.59
N LEU A 284 -24.35 -2.12 33.64
CA LEU A 284 -24.92 -1.52 34.83
C LEU A 284 -26.44 -1.52 34.67
N VAL A 285 -27.19 -2.09 35.61
CA VAL A 285 -28.66 -2.06 35.61
C VAL A 285 -29.17 -1.68 36.98
N HIS A 286 -29.92 -0.59 37.09
CA HIS A 286 -30.59 -0.19 38.31
C HIS A 286 -31.78 -1.12 38.57
N THR A 287 -31.76 -1.83 39.70
CA THR A 287 -32.67 -2.95 39.96
C THR A 287 -34.13 -2.53 40.11
N SER A 288 -34.39 -1.27 40.49
CA SER A 288 -35.75 -0.77 40.71
C SER A 288 -36.35 -0.01 39.53
N SER A 289 -35.56 0.82 38.83
CA SER A 289 -36.06 1.61 37.70
C SER A 289 -35.85 0.96 36.34
N GLY A 290 -35.02 -0.08 36.25
CA GLY A 290 -34.61 -0.68 34.98
C GLY A 290 -33.70 0.21 34.13
N LEU A 291 -33.25 1.36 34.65
CA LEU A 291 -32.23 2.19 34.00
C LEU A 291 -30.98 1.35 33.79
N TRP A 292 -30.43 1.37 32.58
CA TRP A 292 -29.23 0.60 32.27
C TRP A 292 -28.18 1.44 31.55
N ALA A 293 -26.93 1.03 31.68
CA ALA A 293 -25.80 1.52 30.92
C ALA A 293 -24.88 0.35 30.52
N ASP A 294 -24.35 0.39 29.30
CA ASP A 294 -23.34 -0.55 28.78
C ASP A 294 -22.11 0.24 28.32
N ILE A 295 -20.94 -0.20 28.75
CA ILE A 295 -19.65 0.39 28.39
C ILE A 295 -18.80 -0.69 27.77
N VAL A 296 -18.23 -0.39 26.60
CA VAL A 296 -17.32 -1.29 25.89
C VAL A 296 -16.05 -0.55 25.52
N ALA A 297 -14.90 -1.21 25.72
CA ALA A 297 -13.62 -0.78 25.17
C ALA A 297 -12.98 -1.93 24.40
N GLN A 298 -12.50 -1.66 23.19
CA GLN A 298 -11.94 -2.65 22.27
C GLN A 298 -10.66 -2.12 21.62
N GLY A 299 -9.68 -3.00 21.48
CA GLY A 299 -8.56 -2.81 20.56
C GLY A 299 -8.56 -3.90 19.50
N THR A 300 -8.38 -3.52 18.24
CA THR A 300 -8.34 -4.43 17.10
C THR A 300 -7.05 -4.26 16.32
N ARG A 301 -6.44 -5.38 15.93
CA ARG A 301 -5.34 -5.40 14.97
C ARG A 301 -5.89 -5.82 13.62
N HIS A 302 -5.63 -5.01 12.60
CA HIS A 302 -6.05 -5.24 11.22
C HIS A 302 -4.88 -5.61 10.33
N SER A 303 -5.12 -6.49 9.37
CA SER A 303 -4.17 -6.92 8.35
C SER A 303 -4.86 -6.89 6.99
N MET A 304 -4.71 -5.76 6.31
CA MET A 304 -5.45 -5.47 5.09
C MET A 304 -4.60 -5.75 3.85
N LYS A 305 -5.26 -6.26 2.81
CA LYS A 305 -4.71 -6.42 1.48
C LYS A 305 -5.69 -5.86 0.45
N ALA A 306 -5.26 -4.82 -0.24
CA ALA A 306 -5.91 -4.31 -1.44
C ALA A 306 -5.25 -4.93 -2.68
N SER A 307 -6.07 -5.31 -3.67
CA SER A 307 -5.63 -5.89 -4.94
C SER A 307 -6.40 -5.24 -6.08
N SER A 308 -5.70 -4.79 -7.11
CA SER A 308 -6.27 -4.39 -8.40
C SER A 308 -5.64 -5.25 -9.52
N ASP A 309 -6.11 -5.07 -10.75
CA ASP A 309 -5.59 -5.79 -11.92
C ASP A 309 -4.10 -5.51 -12.17
N ASN A 310 -3.58 -4.38 -11.66
CA ASN A 310 -2.23 -3.92 -11.92
C ASN A 310 -1.33 -3.86 -10.67
N ASN A 311 -1.86 -3.86 -9.44
CA ASN A 311 -1.08 -3.67 -8.21
C ASN A 311 -1.64 -4.42 -6.98
N ASP A 312 -0.76 -4.76 -6.03
CA ASP A 312 -1.12 -5.24 -4.69
C ASP A 312 -0.59 -4.32 -3.58
N PHE A 313 -1.46 -3.93 -2.65
CA PHE A 313 -1.11 -3.10 -1.49
C PHE A 313 -1.43 -3.84 -0.20
N ARG A 314 -0.56 -3.70 0.81
CA ARG A 314 -0.74 -4.32 2.12
C ARG A 314 -0.55 -3.29 3.22
N ALA A 315 -1.52 -3.20 4.13
CA ALA A 315 -1.45 -2.36 5.31
C ALA A 315 -1.65 -3.20 6.57
N ARG A 316 -1.04 -2.77 7.67
CA ARG A 316 -1.31 -3.30 9.01
C ARG A 316 -1.52 -2.12 9.94
N GLY A 317 -2.54 -2.21 10.78
CA GLY A 317 -2.94 -1.11 11.64
C GLY A 317 -3.56 -1.60 12.95
N TRP A 318 -3.73 -0.65 13.87
CA TRP A 318 -4.46 -0.85 15.11
C TRP A 318 -5.63 0.14 15.16
N GLY A 319 -6.80 -0.37 15.51
CA GLY A 319 -8.01 0.39 15.79
C GLY A 319 -8.34 0.33 17.28
N TRP A 320 -8.96 1.38 17.80
CA TRP A 320 -9.49 1.42 19.15
C TRP A 320 -10.92 1.94 19.10
N LEU A 321 -11.83 1.28 19.81
CA LEU A 321 -13.22 1.68 19.91
C LEU A 321 -13.64 1.74 21.38
N GLY A 322 -14.31 2.83 21.74
CA GLY A 322 -15.02 2.98 23.00
C GLY A 322 -16.50 3.26 22.72
N SER A 323 -17.39 2.58 23.44
CA SER A 323 -18.84 2.80 23.37
C SER A 323 -19.41 2.98 24.77
N LEU A 324 -20.40 3.87 24.88
CA LEU A 324 -21.25 4.07 26.04
C LEU A 324 -22.69 4.16 25.55
N GLU A 325 -23.53 3.22 25.97
CA GLU A 325 -24.96 3.22 25.69
C GLU A 325 -25.74 3.26 27.01
N THR A 326 -26.91 3.89 27.02
CA THR A 326 -27.79 3.94 28.18
C THR A 326 -29.24 3.96 27.75
N GLY A 327 -30.14 3.42 28.57
CA GLY A 327 -31.56 3.40 28.28
C GLY A 327 -32.42 3.22 29.52
N LEU A 328 -33.70 3.59 29.39
CA LEU A 328 -34.73 3.41 30.42
C LEU A 328 -35.95 2.76 29.77
N PRO A 329 -36.42 1.59 30.26
CA PRO A 329 -37.62 0.96 29.73
C PRO A 329 -38.86 1.74 30.16
N PHE A 330 -39.76 2.01 29.20
CA PHE A 330 -41.07 2.60 29.46
C PHE A 330 -42.16 1.60 29.11
N SER A 331 -43.10 1.40 30.02
CA SER A 331 -44.33 0.64 29.73
C SER A 331 -45.41 1.61 29.31
N TYR A 332 -45.93 1.48 28.08
CA TYR A 332 -47.16 2.16 27.66
C TYR A 332 -48.34 1.22 27.89
N HIS A 333 -49.39 1.72 28.54
CA HIS A 333 -50.67 1.05 28.72
C HIS A 333 -51.60 1.30 27.54
#